data_AF-A0A514JZS9-F1
#
_entry.id   AF-A0A514JZS9-F1
#
_cell.length_a   1.000
_cell.length_b   1.000
_cell.length_c   1.000
_cell.angle_alpha   90.00
_cell.angle_beta   90.00
_cell.angle_gamma   90.00
#
_symmetry.space_group_name_H-M   'P 1'
#
loop_
_entity.id
_entity.type
_entity.pdbx_description
1 polymer ?
#
loop_
_entity_poly.entity_id
_entity_poly.type
_entity_poly.pdbx_seq_one_letter_code
_entity_poly.pdbx_strand_id
1 'polypeptide(L)' 'MPTGREPEMHEMWCGADTSGEPVWHVLTPDKTSTLCGVEKQEESPRRHSTDRHCFSCMKTFQTVVASR' A
#
# COMPACT_ATOMS: atom_id res chain seq x y z
N MET A 1 0.51 -21.36 -23.67
CA MET A 1 -0.16 -20.07 -23.33
C MET A 1 0.67 -19.41 -22.24
N PRO A 2 1.40 -18.32 -22.50
CA PRO A 2 1.98 -17.57 -21.40
C PRO A 2 0.82 -16.78 -20.79
N THR A 3 0.30 -17.23 -19.66
CA THR A 3 -0.56 -16.40 -18.82
C THR A 3 0.35 -15.27 -18.35
N GLY A 4 0.32 -14.14 -19.07
CA GLY A 4 1.08 -12.95 -18.71
C GLY A 4 0.68 -12.60 -17.29
N ARG A 5 1.54 -12.95 -16.33
CA ARG A 5 1.37 -12.56 -14.93
C ARG A 5 1.57 -11.07 -14.94
N GLU A 6 0.47 -10.35 -15.01
CA GLU A 6 0.45 -8.90 -14.91
C GLU A 6 1.30 -8.52 -13.69
N PRO A 7 2.18 -7.52 -13.78
CA PRO A 7 2.81 -7.00 -12.59
C PRO A 7 1.68 -6.57 -11.68
N GLU A 8 1.57 -7.19 -10.50
CA GLU A 8 0.62 -6.78 -9.47
C GLU A 8 1.07 -5.37 -9.09
N MET A 9 0.50 -4.37 -9.75
CA MET A 9 0.80 -2.98 -9.51
C MET A 9 0.14 -2.63 -8.19
N HIS A 10 0.93 -2.72 -7.13
CA HIS A 10 0.52 -2.29 -5.82
C HIS A 10 0.52 -0.76 -5.82
N GLU A 11 -0.64 -0.16 -5.61
CA GLU A 11 -0.80 1.29 -5.57
C GLU A 11 -0.40 1.81 -4.18
N MET A 12 0.29 2.95 -4.13
CA MET A 12 0.65 3.58 -2.86
C MET A 12 -0.43 4.60 -2.48
N TRP A 13 -1.02 4.41 -1.31
CA TRP A 13 -2.02 5.30 -0.74
C TRP A 13 -1.49 5.93 0.54
N CYS A 14 -1.56 7.26 0.64
CA CYS A 14 -1.19 7.98 1.85
C CYS A 14 -2.43 8.12 2.73
N GLY A 15 -2.42 7.50 3.91
CA GLY A 15 -3.47 7.59 4.92
C GLY A 15 -2.89 8.11 6.23
N ALA A 16 -3.74 8.54 7.17
CA ALA A 16 -3.29 8.78 8.53
C ALA A 16 -3.21 7.45 9.29
N ASP A 17 -2.10 7.22 10.00
CA ASP A 17 -2.03 6.11 10.96
C ASP A 17 -2.97 6.37 12.15
N THR A 18 -3.17 5.36 13.01
CA THR A 18 -3.83 5.49 14.32
C THR A 18 -3.30 6.65 15.19
N SER A 19 -2.08 7.11 14.92
CA SER A 19 -1.48 8.29 15.58
C SER A 19 -1.84 9.64 14.95
N GLY A 20 -2.64 9.67 13.88
CA GLY A 20 -2.98 10.89 13.12
C GLY A 20 -1.87 11.39 12.19
N GLU A 21 -0.76 10.66 12.10
CA GLU A 21 0.39 11.02 11.28
C GLU A 21 0.24 10.47 9.86
N PRO A 22 0.60 11.23 8.81
CA PRO A 22 0.50 10.76 7.44
C PRO A 22 1.55 9.67 7.18
N VAL A 23 1.09 8.51 6.72
CA VAL A 23 1.91 7.35 6.36
C VAL A 23 1.48 6.74 5.02
N TRP A 24 2.45 6.24 4.29
CA TRP A 24 2.22 5.52 3.04
C TRP A 24 1.89 4.06 3.32
N HIS A 25 0.67 3.68 2.95
CA HIS A 25 0.22 2.31 2.90
C HIS A 25 0.31 1.79 1.47
N VAL A 26 0.74 0.54 1.34
CA VAL A 26 0.72 -0.16 0.06
C VAL A 26 -0.63 -0.85 -0.06
N LEU A 27 -1.37 -0.56 -1.14
CA LEU A 27 -2.62 -1.21 -1.46
C LEU A 27 -2.39 -2.60 -2.05
N THR A 28 -3.31 -3.51 -1.78
CA THR A 28 -3.41 -4.76 -2.52
C THR A 28 -3.61 -4.45 -4.01
N PRO A 29 -3.23 -5.37 -4.92
CA PRO A 29 -3.51 -5.20 -6.35
C PRO A 29 -5.01 -5.02 -6.65
N ASP A 30 -5.87 -5.45 -5.74
CA ASP A 30 -7.32 -5.30 -5.78
C ASP A 30 -7.81 -3.88 -5.42
N LYS A 31 -6.92 -3.02 -4.92
CA LYS A 31 -7.14 -1.60 -4.54
C LYS A 31 -8.29 -1.35 -3.54
N THR A 32 -8.83 -2.41 -2.96
CA THR A 32 -9.91 -2.43 -1.97
C THR A 32 -9.38 -2.29 -0.55
N SER A 33 -8.20 -2.85 -0.28
CA SER A 33 -7.58 -2.83 1.06
C SER A 33 -6.09 -2.56 0.98
N THR A 34 -5.52 -2.10 2.10
CA THR A 34 -4.06 -2.02 2.25
C THR A 34 -3.47 -3.37 2.67
N LEU A 35 -2.19 -3.59 2.38
CA LEU A 35 -1.45 -4.78 2.80
C LEU A 35 -1.35 -4.95 4.32
N CYS A 36 -1.57 -3.88 5.10
CA CYS A 36 -1.62 -3.96 6.55
C CYS A 36 -3.03 -4.25 7.10
N GLY A 37 -4.03 -4.43 6.22
CA GLY A 37 -5.41 -4.70 6.61
C GLY A 37 -6.24 -3.47 6.94
N VAL A 38 -5.71 -2.26 6.74
CA VAL A 38 -6.49 -1.02 6.85
C VAL A 38 -7.31 -0.87 5.57
N GLU A 39 -8.62 -0.67 5.71
CA GLU A 39 -9.49 -0.36 4.60
C GLU A 39 -9.16 1.02 4.06
N LYS A 40 -9.11 1.16 2.73
CA LYS A 40 -8.85 2.45 2.09
C LYS A 40 -10.01 3.39 2.39
N GLN A 41 -9.82 4.28 3.35
CA GLN A 41 -10.78 5.37 3.58
C GLN A 41 -10.60 6.44 2.51
N GLU A 42 -11.70 7.08 2.08
CA GLU A 42 -11.70 8.22 1.16
C GLU A 42 -11.17 9.51 1.82
N GLU A 43 -10.17 9.41 2.69
CA GLU A 43 -9.59 10.56 3.35
C GLU A 43 -8.48 11.18 2.50
N SER A 44 -8.88 12.29 1.89
CA SER A 44 -8.11 13.44 1.44
C SER A 44 -6.81 13.17 0.64
N PRO A 45 -6.73 13.57 -0.65
CA PRO A 45 -5.47 13.70 -1.38
C PRO A 45 -4.68 14.91 -0.89
N ARG A 46 -4.52 15.06 0.43
CA ARG A 46 -3.52 15.96 0.97
C ARG A 46 -2.21 15.37 0.48
N ARG A 47 -1.55 16.10 -0.42
CA ARG A 47 -0.16 15.87 -0.85
C ARG A 47 0.72 16.02 0.38
N HIS A 48 0.68 15.04 1.28
CA HIS A 48 1.53 15.00 2.45
C HIS A 48 2.91 14.59 1.96
N SER A 49 3.88 15.48 2.14
CA SER A 49 5.30 15.24 1.93
C SER A 49 5.88 14.37 3.06
N THR A 50 5.19 13.28 3.40
CA THR A 50 5.69 12.30 4.36
C THR A 50 6.51 11.27 3.62
N ASP A 51 7.65 10.87 4.17
CA ASP A 51 8.40 9.69 3.72
C ASP A 51 8.13 8.47 4.63
N ARG A 52 7.21 8.61 5.60
CA ARG A 52 6.87 7.49 6.49
C ARG A 52 6.05 6.48 5.72
N HIS A 53 6.55 5.27 5.65
CA HIS A 53 5.84 4.12 5.09
C HIS A 53 5.41 3.20 6.24
N CYS A 54 4.22 2.62 6.12
CA CYS A 54 3.78 1.60 7.05
C CYS A 54 4.73 0.39 6.95
N PHE A 55 5.42 0.08 8.05
CA PHE A 55 6.40 -1.00 8.09
C PHE A 55 5.78 -2.36 7.72
N SER A 56 4.53 -2.59 8.15
CA SER A 56 3.79 -3.81 7.81
C SER A 56 3.52 -3.89 6.30
N CYS A 57 3.06 -2.80 5.67
CA CYS A 57 2.87 -2.73 4.23
C CYS A 57 4.17 -2.99 3.45
N MET A 58 5.28 -2.34 3.85
CA MET A 58 6.55 -2.49 3.15
C MET A 58 7.14 -3.89 3.31
N LYS A 59 7.01 -4.53 4.48
CA LYS A 59 7.47 -5.90 4.71
C LYS A 59 6.69 -6.92 3.88
N THR A 60 5.36 -6.76 3.82
CA THR A 60 4.51 -7.62 2.97
C THR A 60 4.84 -7.40 1.50
N PHE A 61 4.99 -6.15 1.06
CA PHE A 61 5.40 -5.84 -0.31
C PHE A 61 6.75 -6.46 -0.66
N GLN A 62 7.76 -6.33 0.20
CA GLN A 62 9.06 -6.99 0.05
C GLN A 62 8.93 -8.51 -0.10
N THR A 63 8.04 -9.14 0.67
CA THR A 63 7.80 -10.58 0.57
C THR A 63 7.17 -10.97 -0.77
N VAL A 64 6.19 -10.19 -1.22
CA VAL A 64 5.51 -10.41 -2.51
C VAL A 64 6.48 -10.22 -3.68
N VAL A 65 7.31 -9.17 -3.66
CA VAL A 65 8.30 -8.94 -4.72
C VAL A 65 9.51 -9.89 -4.66
N ALA A 66 9.91 -10.36 -3.48
CA ALA A 66 11.01 -11.31 -3.32
C ALA A 66 10.60 -12.75 -3.70
N SER A 67 9.30 -13.06 -3.69
CA SER A 67 8.77 -14.36 -4.11
C SER A 67 8.55 -14.46 -5.63
N ARG A 68 9.02 -13.48 -6.41
CA ARG A 68 8.93 -13.41 -7.87
C ARG A 68 10.20 -13.87 -8.57
#